data_AF-A0A1Q5KX07-F1
#
_entry.id   AF-A0A1Q5KX07-F1
#
_cell.length_a   1.000
_cell.length_b   1.000
_cell.length_c   1.000
_cell.angle_alpha   90.00
_cell.angle_beta   90.00
_cell.angle_gamma   90.00
#
_symmetry.space_group_name_H-M   'P 1'
#
loop_
_entity.id
_entity.type
_entity.pdbx_description
1 polymer ?
#
loop_
_entity_poly.entity_id
_entity_poly.type
_entity_poly.pdbx_seq_one_letter_code
_entity_poly.pdbx_strand_id
1 'polypeptide(L)' 'MGVHRSARCRGPYGGEGHQADGTDCSDPAVFEVARHHRPPLPVCPVHLGPSLLLAAGVLWPPQIHLIGRAPGLRP' A
#
# COMPACT_ATOMS: atom_id res chain seq x y z
N MET A 1 -13.43 -17.10 -6.85
CA MET A 1 -13.72 -15.80 -7.48
C MET A 1 -12.98 -14.72 -6.70
N GLY A 2 -11.76 -14.37 -7.12
CA GLY A 2 -10.95 -13.35 -6.45
C GLY A 2 -11.45 -11.97 -6.84
N VAL A 3 -12.08 -11.27 -5.91
CA VAL A 3 -12.48 -9.87 -6.06
C VAL A 3 -11.20 -9.02 -6.14
N HIS A 4 -10.63 -8.86 -7.33
CA HIS A 4 -9.70 -7.77 -7.62
C HIS A 4 -10.50 -6.46 -7.62
N ARG A 5 -10.89 -5.99 -6.44
CA ARG A 5 -11.11 -4.55 -6.27
C ARG A 5 -9.75 -3.93 -6.52
N SER A 6 -9.61 -3.16 -7.60
CA SER A 6 -8.40 -2.37 -7.87
C SER A 6 -8.19 -1.40 -6.72
N ALA A 7 -7.52 -1.86 -5.66
CA ALA A 7 -7.18 -1.04 -4.52
C ALA A 7 -6.24 0.05 -5.04
N ARG A 8 -6.61 1.31 -4.84
CA ARG A 8 -5.74 2.44 -5.16
C ARG A 8 -4.63 2.52 -4.13
N CYS A 9 -3.44 2.90 -4.58
CA CYS A 9 -2.35 3.21 -3.66
C CYS A 9 -2.78 4.33 -2.69
N ARG A 10 -2.43 4.21 -1.41
CA ARG A 10 -2.70 5.25 -0.39
C ARG A 10 -1.50 6.16 -0.09
N GLY A 11 -0.51 6.18 -0.98
CA GLY A 11 0.72 6.94 -0.82
C GLY A 11 1.59 6.46 0.35
N PRO A 12 2.69 7.18 0.66
CA PRO A 12 3.73 6.74 1.59
C PRO A 12 3.32 6.76 3.06
N TYR A 13 2.26 7.51 3.42
CA TYR A 13 1.81 7.65 4.82
C TYR A 13 0.59 6.78 5.15
N GLY A 14 -0.08 6.25 4.12
CA GLY A 14 -1.18 5.31 4.25
C GLY A 14 -2.58 5.90 4.41
N GLY A 15 -2.74 7.18 4.05
CA GLY A 15 -4.02 7.86 3.86
C GLY A 15 -5.08 7.52 4.91
N GLU A 16 -5.05 8.18 6.06
CA GLU A 16 -6.11 8.07 7.09
C GLU A 16 -6.77 9.43 7.35
N GLY A 17 -8.12 9.44 7.38
CA GLY A 17 -8.95 10.63 7.62
C GLY A 17 -9.80 11.08 6.42
N HIS A 18 -10.84 11.90 6.67
CA HIS A 18 -11.73 12.49 5.64
C HIS A 18 -11.01 13.44 4.66
N GLN A 19 -9.77 13.81 4.96
CA GLN A 19 -8.85 14.62 4.14
C GLN A 19 -7.64 13.80 3.65
N ALA A 20 -7.72 12.48 3.66
CA ALA A 20 -6.67 11.63 3.14
C ALA A 20 -6.66 11.59 1.61
N ASP A 21 -6.46 12.74 0.97
CA ASP A 21 -5.76 12.76 -0.32
C ASP A 21 -4.32 12.39 -0.02
N GLY A 22 -4.08 11.10 0.22
CA GLY A 22 -2.75 10.54 0.32
C GLY A 22 -2.06 10.73 -1.03
N THR A 23 -1.38 11.87 -1.22
CA THR A 23 -0.61 12.24 -2.43
C THR A 23 -1.19 11.59 -3.68
N ASP A 24 -2.42 11.97 -4.05
CA ASP A 24 -3.31 11.43 -5.09
C ASP A 24 -2.65 10.41 -6.05
N CYS A 25 -2.32 9.22 -5.51
CA CYS A 25 -1.52 8.24 -6.22
C CYS A 25 -2.47 7.41 -7.06
N SER A 26 -2.50 7.73 -8.35
CA SER A 26 -3.41 7.08 -9.30
C SER A 26 -2.98 5.65 -9.66
N ASP A 27 -1.81 5.21 -9.21
CA ASP A 27 -1.29 3.88 -9.52
C ASP A 27 -2.05 2.77 -8.78
N PRO A 28 -2.21 1.60 -9.42
CA PRO A 28 -2.80 0.44 -8.77
C PRO A 28 -1.89 -0.05 -7.64
N ALA A 29 -2.50 -0.38 -6.50
CA ALA A 29 -1.79 -1.07 -5.43
C ALA A 29 -1.44 -2.50 -5.88
N VAL A 30 -0.19 -2.87 -5.62
CA VAL A 30 0.37 -4.20 -5.93
C VAL A 30 0.75 -4.92 -4.66
N PHE A 31 1.02 -4.17 -3.58
CA PHE A 31 1.43 -4.70 -2.29
C PHE A 31 0.49 -4.26 -1.18
N GLU A 32 0.34 -5.10 -0.16
CA GLU A 32 -0.22 -4.74 1.14
C GLU A 32 0.87 -4.83 2.21
N VAL A 33 1.02 -3.77 2.99
CA VAL A 33 1.92 -3.73 4.15
C VAL A 33 1.09 -3.89 5.42
N ALA A 34 1.41 -4.88 6.25
CA ALA A 34 0.73 -5.07 7.53
C ALA A 34 1.05 -3.93 8.51
N ARG A 35 0.04 -3.50 9.28
CA ARG A 35 0.19 -2.45 10.30
C ARG A 35 -0.42 -2.89 11.62
N HIS A 36 0.25 -2.59 12.72
CA HIS A 36 -0.22 -2.86 14.07
C HIS A 36 -1.40 -1.96 14.44
N HIS A 37 -2.49 -2.58 14.92
CA HIS A 37 -3.75 -1.90 15.26
C HIS A 37 -4.33 -0.99 14.15
N ARG A 38 -3.97 -1.24 12.88
CA ARG A 38 -4.50 -0.51 11.72
C ARG A 38 -4.78 -1.48 10.58
N PRO A 39 -5.69 -1.11 9.64
CA PRO A 39 -5.87 -1.89 8.42
C PRO A 39 -4.57 -2.01 7.62
N PRO A 40 -4.34 -3.11 6.88
CA PRO A 40 -3.23 -3.22 5.94
C PRO A 40 -3.20 -2.04 4.96
N LEU A 41 -2.01 -1.62 4.59
CA LEU A 41 -1.78 -0.47 3.74
C LEU A 41 -1.53 -0.92 2.28
N PRO A 42 -2.49 -0.71 1.35
CA PRO A 42 -2.30 -0.99 -0.06
C PRO A 42 -1.44 0.08 -0.73
N VAL A 43 -0.34 -0.32 -1.36
CA VAL A 43 0.64 0.57 -1.99
C VAL A 43 1.10 0.07 -3.36
N CYS A 44 1.40 1.01 -4.25
CA CYS A 44 2.06 0.72 -5.52
C CYS A 44 3.56 0.45 -5.28
N PRO A 45 4.27 -0.12 -6.27
CA PRO A 45 5.70 -0.39 -6.18
C PRO A 45 6.55 0.83 -5.82
N VAL A 46 6.19 2.01 -6.33
CA VAL A 46 6.90 3.28 -6.07
C VAL A 46 6.83 3.66 -4.59
N HIS A 47 5.67 3.48 -3.96
CA HIS A 47 5.44 3.88 -2.57
C HIS A 47 5.75 2.78 -1.55
N LEU A 48 6.15 1.58 -1.97
CA LEU A 48 6.47 0.49 -1.03
C LEU A 48 7.57 0.88 -0.05
N GLY A 49 8.76 1.26 -0.57
CA GLY A 49 9.90 1.65 0.27
C GLY A 49 9.57 2.80 1.24
N PRO A 50 9.07 3.94 0.74
CA PRO A 50 8.62 5.03 1.59
C PRO A 50 7.58 4.62 2.65
N SER A 51 6.64 3.73 2.31
CA SER A 51 5.62 3.27 3.26
C SER A 51 6.20 2.43 4.38
N LEU A 52 7.20 1.59 4.11
CA LEU A 52 7.88 0.82 5.15
C LEU A 52 8.62 1.71 6.16
N LEU A 53 9.01 2.92 5.74
CA LEU A 53 9.76 3.88 6.55
C LEU A 53 8.87 4.90 7.26
N LEU A 54 7.80 5.35 6.60
CA LEU A 54 7.03 6.53 7.00
C LEU A 54 5.61 6.20 7.46
N ALA A 55 5.04 5.06 7.06
CA ALA A 55 3.67 4.73 7.42
C ALA A 55 3.56 4.32 8.89
N ALA A 56 2.57 4.89 9.57
CA ALA A 56 2.41 4.66 10.99
C ALA A 56 2.01 3.21 11.30
N GLY A 57 2.69 2.60 12.26
CA GLY A 57 2.35 1.26 12.76
C GLY A 57 2.85 0.11 11.88
N VAL A 58 3.71 0.34 10.89
CA VAL A 58 4.43 -0.75 10.22
C VAL A 58 5.32 -1.47 11.25
N LEU A 59 5.19 -2.79 11.32
CA LEU A 59 5.95 -3.64 12.22
C LEU A 59 7.31 -4.01 11.62
N TRP A 60 8.33 -4.19 12.47
CA TRP A 60 9.63 -4.74 12.08
C TRP A 60 9.83 -6.13 12.71
N PRO A 61 10.12 -7.18 11.93
CA PRO A 61 10.27 -7.19 10.46
C PRO A 61 8.94 -6.93 9.71
N PRO A 62 8.97 -6.23 8.57
CA PRO A 62 7.75 -5.90 7.83
C PRO A 62 7.15 -7.14 7.17
N GLN A 63 5.82 -7.25 7.29
CA GLN A 63 5.04 -8.24 6.55
C GLN A 63 4.42 -7.57 5.33
N ILE A 64 4.77 -8.06 4.15
CA ILE A 64 4.37 -7.50 2.86
C ILE A 64 3.76 -8.63 2.04
N HIS A 65 2.54 -8.42 1.53
CA HIS A 65 1.86 -9.37 0.66
C HIS A 65 1.70 -8.80 -0.74
N LEU A 66 1.92 -9.64 -1.76
CA LEU A 66 1.62 -9.30 -3.14
C LEU A 66 0.12 -9.52 -3.39
N ILE A 67 -0.61 -8.48 -3.76
CA ILE A 67 -2.07 -8.49 -3.94
C ILE A 67 -2.52 -8.15 -5.37
N GLY A 68 -1.57 -7.82 -6.25
CA GLY A 68 -1.85 -7.41 -7.61
C GLY A 68 -0.65 -7.59 -8.53
N ARG A 69 -0.83 -7.23 -9.80
CA ARG A 69 0.24 -7.21 -10.79
C ARG A 69 0.21 -5.88 -11.51
N ALA A 70 1.27 -5.09 -11.40
CA ALA A 70 1.43 -3.92 -12.26
C ALA A 70 1.96 -4.39 -13.63
N PRO A 71 1.44 -3.86 -14.75
CA PRO A 71 2.06 -4.07 -16.04
C PRO A 71 3.51 -3.55 -16.00
N GLY A 72 4.47 -4.44 -16.24
CA GLY A 72 5.90 -4.11 -16.26
C GLY A 72 6.72 -4.53 -15.03
N LEU A 73 6.09 -4.94 -13.91
CA LEU A 73 6.84 -5.62 -12.84
C LEU A 73 7.11 -7.07 -13.26
N ARG A 74 8.34 -7.33 -13.70
CA ARG A 74 8.86 -8.70 -13.84
C ARG A 74 9.19 -9.23 -12.43
N PRO A 75 8.91 -10.51 -12.15
CA PRO A 75 9.26 -11.13 -10.86
C PRO A 75 10.77 -11.14 -10.62
#